data_AF-A0A422XYS2-F1
#
_entry.id   AF-A0A422XYS2-F1
#
_cell.length_a   1.000
_cell.length_b   1.000
_cell.length_c   1.000
_cell.angle_alpha   90.00
_cell.angle_beta   90.00
_cell.angle_gamma   90.00
#
_symmetry.space_group_name_H-M   'P 1'
#
loop_
_entity.id
_entity.type
_entity.pdbx_description
1 polymer ?
#
loop_
_entity_poly.entity_id
_entity_poly.type
_entity_poly.pdbx_seq_one_letter_code
_entity_poly.pdbx_strand_id
1 'polypeptide(L)'
;MNISLTLRVIPLAALLVAGCSNTSSRQPVKPIATPLTSQQQAEQERAASEQARIESCRQALDSLKEVNPQQATKLSNDFNALVRAASQYNSVREKVADPTRLGIDSMYQFKSIKLCADIQKTLIDSLVQRGESKQP
;
A
#
# COMPACT_ATOMS: atom_id res chain seq x y z
N MET A 1 -24.81 -50.13 -2.98
CA MET A 1 -25.89 -49.49 -3.76
C MET A 1 -27.21 -50.04 -3.26
N ASN A 2 -28.00 -49.24 -2.54
CA ASN A 2 -29.38 -49.59 -2.18
C ASN A 2 -30.25 -48.33 -2.15
N ILE A 3 -31.21 -48.30 -3.08
CA ILE A 3 -32.65 -47.96 -2.94
C ILE A 3 -33.01 -46.75 -2.08
N SER A 4 -33.57 -45.68 -2.64
CA SER A 4 -35.02 -45.59 -2.93
C SER A 4 -35.48 -44.16 -3.25
N LEU A 5 -36.37 -44.11 -4.23
CA LEU A 5 -37.13 -42.99 -4.75
C LEU A 5 -38.35 -42.70 -3.86
N THR A 6 -38.61 -41.42 -3.52
CA THR A 6 -39.98 -40.84 -3.60
C THR A 6 -39.96 -39.32 -3.48
N LEU A 7 -40.44 -38.70 -4.55
CA LEU A 7 -40.93 -37.33 -4.67
C LEU A 7 -42.28 -37.20 -3.92
N ARG A 8 -42.49 -36.15 -3.12
CA ARG A 8 -43.79 -35.49 -2.96
C ARG A 8 -43.68 -34.11 -2.31
N VAL A 9 -44.61 -33.27 -2.74
CA VAL A 9 -44.66 -31.81 -2.65
C VAL A 9 -45.45 -31.37 -1.40
N ILE A 10 -44.92 -30.33 -0.75
CA ILE A 10 -45.43 -29.28 0.19
C ILE A 10 -46.96 -29.31 0.52
N PRO A 11 -47.35 -29.07 1.80
CA PRO A 11 -47.90 -27.75 2.16
C PRO A 11 -47.45 -27.16 3.51
N LEU A 12 -47.48 -25.83 3.49
CA LEU A 12 -47.48 -24.83 4.57
C LEU A 12 -48.21 -25.25 5.86
N ALA A 13 -47.58 -25.04 7.02
CA ALA A 13 -48.26 -24.82 8.29
C ALA A 13 -47.43 -23.87 9.16
N ALA A 14 -47.98 -22.68 9.38
CA ALA A 14 -47.46 -21.66 10.28
C ALA A 14 -47.63 -22.09 11.75
N LEU A 15 -46.58 -21.95 12.55
CA LEU A 15 -46.68 -21.93 14.01
C LEU A 15 -45.77 -20.82 14.55
N LEU A 16 -46.44 -19.78 15.03
CA LEU A 16 -45.89 -18.67 15.79
C LEU A 16 -45.30 -19.19 17.11
N VAL A 17 -44.06 -18.81 17.41
CA VAL A 17 -43.60 -18.70 18.79
C VAL A 17 -43.17 -17.27 19.02
N ALA A 18 -44.02 -16.55 19.74
CA ALA A 18 -43.72 -15.27 20.35
C ALA A 18 -42.74 -15.50 21.52
N GLY A 19 -41.70 -14.68 21.60
CA GLY A 19 -40.84 -14.53 22.77
C GLY A 19 -40.56 -13.05 23.00
N CYS A 20 -41.21 -12.47 24.01
CA CYS A 20 -40.95 -11.12 24.55
C CYS A 20 -39.71 -11.19 25.45
N SER A 21 -38.67 -10.40 25.17
CA SER A 21 -38.35 -9.08 25.73
C SER A 21 -37.23 -9.15 26.78
N ASN A 22 -36.00 -8.83 26.35
CA ASN A 22 -34.98 -8.31 27.25
C ASN A 22 -34.69 -6.86 26.87
N THR A 23 -34.95 -5.98 27.82
CA THR A 23 -34.78 -4.54 27.72
C THR A 23 -33.29 -4.18 27.69
N SER A 24 -32.78 -3.87 26.52
CA SER A 24 -31.70 -2.90 26.37
C SER A 24 -31.78 -2.31 24.97
N SER A 25 -32.44 -1.16 24.85
CA SER A 25 -32.40 -0.32 23.65
C SER A 25 -30.96 0.19 23.49
N ARG A 26 -30.08 -0.66 22.96
CA ARG A 26 -28.86 -0.19 22.30
C ARG A 26 -29.30 0.18 20.89
N GLN A 27 -29.59 1.45 20.70
CA GLN A 27 -29.56 2.03 19.36
C GLN A 27 -28.25 1.57 18.68
N PRO A 28 -28.28 1.18 17.40
CA PRO A 28 -27.06 1.05 16.64
C PRO A 28 -26.45 2.45 16.55
N VAL A 29 -25.49 2.73 17.44
CA VAL A 29 -24.63 3.90 17.30
C VAL A 29 -23.82 3.62 16.03
N LYS A 30 -24.31 4.15 14.91
CA LYS A 30 -23.53 4.29 13.69
C LYS A 30 -22.21 4.91 14.13
N PRO A 31 -21.04 4.31 13.85
CA PRO A 31 -19.78 4.94 14.18
C PRO A 31 -19.81 6.34 13.55
N ILE A 32 -19.80 7.37 14.39
CA ILE A 32 -19.53 8.73 13.94
C ILE A 32 -18.09 8.66 13.47
N ALA A 33 -17.89 8.44 12.17
CA ALA A 33 -16.66 8.85 11.52
C ALA A 33 -16.60 10.35 11.72
N THR A 34 -15.77 10.79 12.68
CA THR A 34 -15.45 12.21 12.84
C THR A 34 -14.90 12.66 11.49
N PRO A 35 -15.50 13.67 10.83
CA PRO A 35 -14.96 14.16 9.57
C PRO A 35 -13.52 14.60 9.80
N LEU A 36 -12.58 13.98 9.08
CA LEU A 36 -11.17 14.36 9.10
C LEU A 36 -11.05 15.83 8.75
N THR A 37 -10.14 16.55 9.41
CA THR A 37 -9.83 17.92 9.00
C THR A 37 -9.20 17.91 7.60
N SER A 38 -9.33 19.00 6.84
CA SER A 38 -8.73 19.12 5.51
C SER A 38 -7.21 18.85 5.52
N GLN A 39 -6.53 19.18 6.62
CA GLN A 39 -5.11 18.89 6.82
C GLN A 39 -4.82 17.40 7.02
N GLN A 40 -5.66 16.67 7.78
CA GLN A 40 -5.49 15.23 7.97
C GLN A 40 -5.73 14.44 6.68
N GLN A 41 -6.69 14.87 5.86
CA GLN A 41 -6.94 14.25 4.55
C GLN A 41 -5.75 14.46 3.60
N ALA A 42 -5.20 15.67 3.53
CA ALA A 42 -4.04 15.97 2.68
C ALA A 42 -2.80 15.16 3.07
N GLU A 43 -2.53 14.99 4.37
CA GLU A 43 -1.40 14.19 4.85
C GLU A 43 -1.59 12.69 4.52
N GLN A 44 -2.81 12.19 4.66
CA GLN A 44 -3.14 10.80 4.32
C GLN A 44 -3.00 10.53 2.82
N GLU A 45 -3.45 11.46 1.97
CA GLU A 45 -3.28 11.36 0.51
C GLU A 45 -1.80 11.39 0.11
N ARG A 46 -1.00 12.27 0.73
CA ARG A 46 0.44 12.33 0.53
C ARG A 46 1.13 11.03 0.93
N ALA A 47 0.76 10.45 2.07
CA ALA A 47 1.29 9.17 2.53
C ALA A 47 0.92 8.01 1.57
N ALA A 48 -0.32 7.99 1.07
CA ALA A 48 -0.76 7.00 0.09
C ALA A 48 0.00 7.14 -1.25
N SER A 49 0.18 8.37 -1.74
CA SER A 49 0.98 8.66 -2.94
C SER A 49 2.44 8.23 -2.78
N GLU A 50 3.03 8.48 -1.62
CA GLU A 50 4.39 8.03 -1.28
C GLU A 50 4.51 6.50 -1.37
N GLN A 51 3.57 5.78 -0.73
CA GLN A 51 3.56 4.32 -0.73
C GLN A 51 3.44 3.75 -2.15
N ALA A 52 2.53 4.30 -2.96
CA ALA A 52 2.36 3.89 -4.35
C ALA A 52 3.65 4.09 -5.17
N ARG A 53 4.36 5.22 -4.98
CA ARG A 53 5.63 5.49 -5.66
C ARG A 53 6.73 4.53 -5.23
N ILE A 54 6.84 4.24 -3.94
CA ILE A 54 7.81 3.28 -3.40
C ILE A 54 7.56 1.87 -3.95
N GLU A 55 6.30 1.46 -4.07
CA GLU A 55 5.94 0.16 -4.62
C GLU A 55 6.28 0.05 -6.12
N SER A 56 5.93 1.06 -6.91
CA SER A 56 6.32 1.13 -8.33
C SER A 56 7.84 1.09 -8.51
N CYS A 57 8.60 1.75 -7.62
CA CYS A 57 10.05 1.72 -7.63
C CYS A 57 10.63 0.32 -7.37
N ARG A 58 10.04 -0.44 -6.44
CA ARG A 58 10.44 -1.83 -6.18
C ARG A 58 10.18 -2.73 -7.40
N GLN A 59 9.02 -2.58 -8.03
CA GLN A 59 8.69 -3.32 -9.25
C GLN A 59 9.66 -3.00 -10.40
N ALA A 60 10.07 -1.73 -10.51
CA ALA A 60 11.08 -1.32 -11.48
C ALA A 60 12.46 -1.92 -11.16
N LEU A 61 12.86 -2.01 -9.89
CA LEU A 61 14.08 -2.73 -9.48
C LEU A 61 14.01 -4.21 -9.84
N ASP A 62 12.88 -4.87 -9.61
CA ASP A 62 12.71 -6.29 -9.94
C ASP A 62 12.82 -6.52 -11.45
N SER A 63 12.19 -5.66 -12.25
CA SER A 63 12.34 -5.69 -13.71
C SER A 63 13.79 -5.41 -14.14
N LEU A 64 14.48 -4.48 -13.46
CA LEU A 64 15.86 -4.13 -13.74
C LEU A 64 16.82 -5.30 -13.46
N LYS A 65 16.52 -6.19 -12.50
CA LYS A 65 17.34 -7.39 -12.24
C LYS A 65 17.44 -8.29 -13.47
N GLU A 66 16.35 -8.44 -14.20
CA GLU A 66 16.29 -9.28 -15.41
C GLU A 66 17.07 -8.66 -16.58
N VAL A 67 17.07 -7.33 -16.66
CA VAL A 67 17.65 -6.61 -17.81
C VAL A 67 19.05 -6.05 -17.60
N ASN A 68 19.41 -5.77 -16.35
CA ASN A 68 20.70 -5.21 -15.96
C ASN A 68 20.99 -5.49 -14.46
N PRO A 69 21.38 -6.73 -14.11
CA PRO A 69 21.52 -7.15 -12.71
C PRO A 69 22.59 -6.38 -11.94
N GLN A 70 23.62 -5.89 -12.62
CA GLN A 70 24.67 -5.07 -11.99
C GLN A 70 24.10 -3.73 -11.50
N GLN A 71 23.38 -3.01 -12.37
CA GLN A 71 22.76 -1.74 -11.99
C GLN A 71 21.61 -1.95 -11.00
N ALA A 72 20.85 -3.03 -11.13
CA ALA A 72 19.81 -3.41 -10.16
C ALA A 72 20.38 -3.59 -8.75
N THR A 73 21.52 -4.28 -8.63
CA THR A 73 22.19 -4.49 -7.34
C THR A 73 22.61 -3.16 -6.71
N LYS A 74 23.24 -2.28 -7.49
CA LYS A 74 23.67 -0.96 -7.02
C LYS A 74 22.48 -0.14 -6.52
N LEU A 75 21.45 0.02 -7.33
CA LEU A 75 20.28 0.83 -7.00
C LEU A 75 19.43 0.23 -5.89
N SER A 76 19.37 -1.11 -5.78
CA SER A 76 18.72 -1.79 -4.65
C SER A 76 19.45 -1.52 -3.34
N ASN A 77 20.78 -1.47 -3.34
CA ASN A 77 21.56 -1.09 -2.15
C ASN A 77 21.27 0.35 -1.72
N ASP A 78 21.23 1.29 -2.67
CA ASP A 78 20.90 2.69 -2.41
C ASP A 78 19.48 2.83 -1.85
N PHE A 79 18.52 2.10 -2.43
CA PHE A 79 17.12 2.08 -1.97
C PHE A 79 16.99 1.55 -0.55
N ASN A 80 17.62 0.40 -0.27
CA ASN A 80 17.61 -0.20 1.05
C ASN A 80 18.30 0.69 2.09
N ALA A 81 19.39 1.38 1.71
CA ALA A 81 20.06 2.35 2.59
C ALA A 81 19.16 3.54 2.92
N LEU A 82 18.45 4.09 1.92
CA LEU A 82 17.49 5.18 2.12
C LEU A 82 16.37 4.77 3.07
N VAL A 83 15.77 3.58 2.88
CA VAL A 83 14.69 3.06 3.73
C VAL A 83 15.18 2.87 5.17
N ARG A 84 16.37 2.29 5.37
CA ARG A 84 16.96 2.14 6.72
C ARG A 84 17.23 3.48 7.40
N ALA A 85 17.73 4.48 6.67
CA ALA A 85 17.99 5.81 7.20
C ALA A 85 16.68 6.52 7.58
N ALA A 86 15.66 6.44 6.72
CA ALA A 86 14.33 7.00 7.00
C ALA A 86 13.68 6.33 8.23
N SER A 87 13.80 5.00 8.37
CA SER A 87 13.31 4.28 9.55
C SER A 87 13.99 4.72 10.85
N GLN A 88 15.32 4.93 10.83
CA GLN A 88 16.04 5.46 11.98
C GLN A 88 15.57 6.87 12.33
N TYR A 89 15.40 7.73 11.34
CA TYR A 89 14.86 9.07 11.56
C TYR A 89 13.44 9.04 12.16
N ASN A 90 12.56 8.17 11.68
CA ASN A 90 11.21 8.01 12.22
C ASN A 90 11.20 7.70 13.73
N SER A 91 12.22 7.03 14.26
CA SER A 91 12.34 6.74 15.70
C SER A 91 12.60 7.96 16.59
N VAL A 92 13.07 9.06 15.98
CA VAL A 92 13.39 10.34 16.65
C VAL A 92 12.57 11.51 16.11
N ARG A 93 11.79 11.31 15.05
CA ARG A 93 11.05 12.35 14.33
C ARG A 93 10.17 13.23 15.22
N GLU A 94 9.46 12.63 16.16
CA GLU A 94 8.59 13.38 17.10
C GLU A 94 9.36 13.98 18.30
N LYS A 95 10.67 13.77 18.39
CA LYS A 95 11.54 14.26 19.47
C LYS A 95 12.39 15.46 19.04
N VAL A 96 12.34 15.86 17.77
CA VAL A 96 13.07 17.02 17.23
C VAL A 96 12.15 18.22 17.07
N ALA A 97 12.72 19.43 17.09
CA ALA A 97 11.96 20.66 16.88
C ALA A 97 11.32 20.71 15.48
N ASP A 98 10.15 21.36 15.37
CA ASP A 98 9.36 21.42 14.14
C ASP A 98 10.15 21.86 12.88
N PRO A 99 11.00 22.90 12.91
CA PRO A 99 11.77 23.28 11.73
C PRO A 99 12.72 22.18 11.26
N THR A 100 13.35 21.46 12.19
CA THR A 100 14.22 20.32 11.88
C THR A 100 13.42 19.16 11.31
N ARG A 101 12.27 18.83 11.92
CA ARG A 101 11.36 17.78 11.43
C ARG A 101 10.95 18.05 9.99
N LEU A 102 10.44 19.25 9.72
CA LEU A 102 9.98 19.65 8.38
C LEU A 102 11.11 19.60 7.35
N GLY A 103 12.30 20.11 7.69
CA GLY A 103 13.45 20.09 6.79
C GLY A 103 13.91 18.67 6.44
N ILE A 104 13.98 17.79 7.43
CA ILE A 104 14.41 16.40 7.23
C ILE A 104 13.33 15.58 6.51
N ASP A 105 12.04 15.80 6.80
CA ASP A 105 10.92 15.20 6.08
C ASP A 105 10.98 15.53 4.59
N SER A 106 11.16 16.81 4.25
CA SER A 106 11.32 17.26 2.86
C SER A 106 12.55 16.66 2.19
N MET A 107 13.67 16.54 2.91
CA MET A 107 14.88 15.90 2.40
C MET A 107 14.62 14.42 2.04
N TYR A 108 13.99 13.65 2.93
CA TYR A 108 13.69 12.24 2.67
C TYR A 108 12.69 12.07 1.53
N GLN A 109 11.66 12.91 1.46
CA GLN A 109 10.71 12.90 0.36
C GLN A 109 11.42 13.17 -0.98
N PHE A 110 12.28 14.18 -1.05
CA PHE A 110 13.02 14.46 -2.28
C PHE A 110 13.96 13.32 -2.66
N LYS A 111 14.70 12.76 -1.69
CA LYS A 111 15.60 11.62 -1.92
C LYS A 111 14.84 10.40 -2.45
N SER A 112 13.65 10.11 -1.92
CA SER A 112 12.82 9.01 -2.41
C SER A 112 12.38 9.26 -3.85
N ILE A 113 11.86 10.45 -4.17
CA ILE A 113 11.46 10.84 -5.53
C ILE A 113 12.63 10.66 -6.51
N LYS A 114 13.79 11.25 -6.20
CA LYS A 114 14.96 11.19 -7.07
C LYS A 114 15.40 9.76 -7.32
N LEU A 115 15.55 8.97 -6.26
CA LEU A 115 16.05 7.60 -6.39
C LEU A 115 15.08 6.72 -7.20
N CYS A 116 13.77 6.88 -7.00
CA CYS A 116 12.77 6.20 -7.82
C CYS A 116 12.87 6.59 -9.29
N ALA A 117 13.08 7.88 -9.60
CA ALA A 117 13.27 8.35 -10.96
C ALA A 117 14.56 7.79 -11.59
N ASP A 118 15.67 7.74 -10.84
CA ASP A 118 16.94 7.16 -11.31
C ASP A 118 16.78 5.67 -11.66
N ILE A 119 16.02 4.93 -10.85
CA ILE A 119 15.70 3.51 -11.09
C ILE A 119 14.88 3.35 -12.38
N GLN A 120 13.79 4.12 -12.53
CA GLN A 120 12.94 4.07 -13.71
C GLN A 120 13.73 4.43 -14.98
N LYS A 121 14.55 5.49 -14.91
CA LYS A 121 15.44 5.88 -16.01
C LYS A 121 16.38 4.74 -16.38
N THR A 122 17.06 4.15 -15.40
CA THR A 122 18.04 3.07 -15.65
C THR A 122 17.37 1.83 -16.26
N LEU A 123 16.14 1.52 -15.84
CA LEU A 123 15.33 0.46 -16.43
C LEU A 123 15.01 0.75 -17.91
N ILE A 124 14.49 1.94 -18.21
CA ILE A 124 14.16 2.33 -19.58
C ILE A 124 15.41 2.31 -20.45
N ASP A 125 16.51 2.92 -20.00
CA ASP A 125 17.77 2.96 -20.74
C ASP A 125 18.29 1.53 -21.01
N SER A 126 18.19 0.62 -20.03
CA SER A 126 18.59 -0.79 -20.21
C SER A 126 17.68 -1.57 -21.17
N LEU A 127 16.38 -1.29 -21.16
CA LEU A 127 15.41 -1.90 -22.07
C LEU A 127 15.64 -1.44 -23.52
N VAL A 128 15.85 -0.14 -23.72
CA VAL A 128 16.17 0.45 -25.03
C VAL A 128 17.45 -0.16 -25.58
N GLN A 129 18.53 -0.18 -24.79
CA GLN A 129 19.81 -0.75 -25.21
C GLN A 129 19.67 -2.22 -25.64
N ARG A 130 18.87 -3.02 -24.90
CA ARG A 130 18.58 -4.41 -25.29
C ARG A 130 17.81 -4.50 -26.60
N GLY A 131 16.80 -3.64 -26.79
CA GLY A 131 16.04 -3.57 -28.04
C GLY A 131 16.92 -3.23 -29.25
N GLU A 132 17.77 -2.21 -29.11
CA GLU A 132 18.71 -1.79 -30.16
C GLU A 132 19.77 -2.86 -30.47
N SER A 133 20.29 -3.55 -29.44
CA SER A 133 21.26 -4.65 -29.62
C SER A 133 20.70 -5.89 -30.32
N LYS A 134 19.38 -6.00 -30.42
CA LYS A 134 18.67 -7.10 -31.12
C LYS A 134 18.30 -6.75 -32.57
N GLN A 135 18.55 -5.52 -33.01
CA GLN A 135 18.33 -5.10 -34.39
C GLN A 135 19.46 -5.66 -35.28
N PRO A 136 19.17 -6.43 -36.35
CA PRO A 136 20.19 -6.98 -37.26
C PRO A 136 20.91 -5.93 -38.09
#